data_AF-A0A4S8M3G9-F1
#
_entry.id   AF-A0A4S8M3G9-F1
#
_cell.length_a   1.000
_cell.length_b   1.000
_cell.length_c   1.000
_cell.angle_alpha   90.00
_cell.angle_beta   90.00
_cell.angle_gamma   90.00
#
_symmetry.space_group_name_H-M   'P 1'
#
loop_
_entity.id
_entity.type
_entity.pdbx_description
1 polymer ?
#
loop_
_entity_poly.entity_id
_entity_poly.type
_entity_poly.pdbx_seq_one_letter_code
_entity_poly.pdbx_strand_id
1 'polypeptide(L)' 'TAFRNPERHHGLYKISHDIVDGERQASIVPVEFFRRSVHLIPRFGAHAPKDWTSSNV' A
#
# COMPACT_ATOMS: atom_id res chain seq x y z
N THR A 1 -4.96 -14.13 2.22
CA THR A 1 -5.76 -13.08 1.56
C THR A 1 -5.66 -11.78 2.33
N ALA A 2 -5.03 -10.78 1.74
CA ALA A 2 -4.57 -9.57 2.41
C ALA A 2 -5.62 -8.44 2.46
N PHE A 3 -6.78 -8.66 3.09
CA PHE A 3 -7.76 -7.59 3.42
C PHE A 3 -8.67 -8.01 4.58
N ARG A 4 -8.12 -8.61 5.64
CA ARG A 4 -8.96 -9.33 6.62
C ARG A 4 -9.83 -8.42 7.48
N ASN A 5 -9.35 -7.24 7.85
CA ASN A 5 -10.12 -6.26 8.64
C ASN A 5 -9.70 -4.82 8.31
N PRO A 6 -10.64 -3.86 8.28
CA PRO A 6 -10.31 -2.45 8.21
C PRO A 6 -9.58 -1.99 9.48
N GLU A 7 -8.79 -0.93 9.37
CA GLU A 7 -8.17 -0.26 10.52
C GLU A 7 -9.25 0.31 11.45
N ARG A 8 -9.01 0.29 12.78
CA ARG A 8 -10.04 0.55 13.79
C ARG A 8 -10.43 2.02 13.95
N HIS A 9 -9.49 2.94 13.74
CA HIS A 9 -9.72 4.37 13.93
C HIS A 9 -10.34 5.02 12.70
N HIS A 10 -9.92 4.63 11.50
CA HIS A 10 -10.38 5.26 10.26
C HIS A 10 -11.18 4.35 9.33
N GLY A 11 -11.31 3.05 9.61
CA GLY A 11 -12.14 2.13 8.84
C GLY A 11 -11.62 1.80 7.43
N LEU A 12 -10.41 2.21 7.08
CA LEU A 12 -9.83 1.98 5.74
C LEU A 12 -9.02 0.68 5.73
N TYR A 13 -8.97 0.05 4.55
CA TYR A 13 -8.18 -1.15 4.33
C TYR A 13 -6.74 -0.81 3.91
N LYS A 14 -5.78 -1.55 4.45
CA LYS A 14 -4.39 -1.49 4.00
C LYS A 14 -4.22 -2.39 2.78
N ILE A 15 -3.75 -1.83 1.67
CA ILE A 15 -3.32 -2.59 0.49
C ILE A 15 -1.84 -2.94 0.65
N SER A 16 -1.47 -4.19 0.35
CA SER A 16 -0.10 -4.67 0.31
C SER A 16 0.16 -5.44 -0.98
N HIS A 17 1.44 -5.57 -1.37
CA HIS A 17 1.83 -6.45 -2.46
C HIS A 17 1.49 -7.90 -2.13
N ASP A 18 1.11 -8.65 -3.15
CA ASP A 18 0.96 -10.10 -3.06
C ASP A 18 2.32 -10.75 -3.27
N ILE A 19 2.72 -11.59 -2.33
CA ILE A 19 4.03 -12.25 -2.28
C ILE A 19 3.77 -13.74 -2.10
N VAL A 20 4.23 -14.53 -3.06
CA VAL A 20 4.13 -16.00 -3.06
C VAL A 20 5.53 -16.54 -3.29
N ASP A 21 5.98 -17.44 -2.42
CA ASP A 21 7.31 -18.04 -2.44
C ASP A 21 8.47 -17.02 -2.50
N GLY A 22 8.29 -15.87 -1.83
CA GLY A 22 9.27 -14.78 -1.79
C GLY A 22 9.23 -13.83 -2.98
N GLU A 23 8.45 -14.15 -4.01
CA GLU A 23 8.38 -13.38 -5.25
C GLU A 23 7.11 -12.54 -5.34
N ARG A 24 7.25 -11.32 -5.85
CA ARG A 24 6.14 -10.39 -6.06
C ARG A 24 5.30 -10.86 -7.24
N GLN A 25 4.02 -11.07 -7.00
CA GLN A 25 3.08 -11.51 -8.03
C GLN A 25 2.59 -10.35 -8.90
N ALA A 26 2.40 -10.62 -10.19
CA ALA A 26 1.80 -9.70 -11.16
C ALA A 26 0.95 -10.48 -12.16
N SER A 27 -0.09 -9.85 -12.71
CA SER A 27 -0.95 -10.43 -13.73
C SER A 27 -1.32 -9.40 -14.78
N ILE A 28 -1.53 -9.85 -16.02
CA ILE A 28 -2.10 -9.06 -17.10
C ILE A 28 -3.61 -9.30 -17.06
N VAL A 29 -4.37 -8.23 -16.80
CA VAL A 29 -5.83 -8.29 -16.64
C VAL A 29 -6.47 -7.44 -17.73
N PRO A 30 -7.41 -7.99 -18.53
CA PRO A 30 -8.19 -7.21 -19.49
C PRO A 30 -8.94 -6.07 -18.81
N VAL A 31 -9.04 -4.92 -19.48
CA VAL A 31 -9.58 -3.69 -18.89
C VAL A 31 -11.05 -3.85 -18.50
N GLU A 32 -11.81 -4.63 -19.27
CA GLU A 32 -13.21 -4.95 -19.05
C GLU A 32 -13.49 -5.67 -17.72
N PHE A 33 -12.47 -6.24 -17.07
CA PHE A 33 -12.61 -6.89 -15.78
C PHE A 33 -12.53 -5.91 -14.59
N PHE A 34 -12.05 -4.68 -14.81
CA PHE A 34 -12.06 -3.67 -13.76
C PHE A 34 -13.48 -3.15 -13.52
N ARG A 35 -14.02 -3.41 -12.32
CA ARG A 35 -15.38 -2.98 -11.94
C ARG A 35 -15.45 -1.60 -11.32
N ARG A 36 -14.38 -1.16 -10.65
CA ARG A 36 -14.32 0.09 -9.88
C ARG A 36 -12.90 0.51 -9.63
N SER A 37 -12.69 1.83 -9.55
CA SER A 37 -11.46 2.43 -9.05
C SER A 37 -11.55 2.65 -7.55
N VAL A 38 -10.39 2.72 -6.89
CA VAL A 38 -10.28 3.12 -5.49
C VAL A 38 -9.28 4.26 -5.37
N HIS A 39 -9.57 5.23 -4.50
CA HIS A 39 -8.61 6.27 -4.15
C HIS A 39 -7.71 5.74 -3.04
N LEU A 40 -6.40 5.83 -3.24
CA LEU A 40 -5.41 5.45 -2.25
C LEU A 40 -4.96 6.68 -1.49
N ILE A 41 -5.04 6.62 -0.17
CA ILE A 41 -4.45 7.63 0.70
C ILE A 41 -3.06 7.13 1.08
N PRO A 42 -1.98 7.84 0.71
CA PRO A 42 -0.64 7.45 1.10
C PRO A 42 -0.54 7.42 2.62
N ARG A 43 -0.12 6.27 3.15
CA ARG A 43 0.36 6.19 4.53
C ARG A 43 1.86 6.43 4.50
N PHE A 44 2.26 7.67 4.77
CA PHE A 44 3.66 8.00 4.93
C PHE A 44 4.25 7.17 6.09
N GLY A 45 5.46 6.66 5.88
CA GLY A 45 6.15 5.76 6.80
C GLY A 45 6.63 6.47 8.06
N ALA A 46 7.65 5.89 8.73
CA ALA A 46 8.28 6.55 9.86
C ALA A 46 8.66 7.99 9.48
N HIS A 47 8.45 8.93 10.41
CA HIS A 47 8.95 10.29 10.28
C HIS A 47 10.40 10.25 9.82
N ALA A 48 10.77 11.14 8.89
CA ALA A 48 12.17 11.36 8.55
C ALA A 48 12.99 11.44 9.87
N PRO A 49 14.16 10.78 9.94
CA PRO A 49 15.01 10.86 11.12
C PRO A 49 15.14 12.31 11.57
N LYS A 50 14.86 12.57 12.85
CA LYS A 50 14.79 13.96 13.39
C LYS A 50 16.11 14.72 13.26
N ASP A 51 17.20 13.98 13.06
CA ASP A 51 18.57 14.44 12.87
C ASP A 51 18.89 14.82 11.41
N TRP A 52 17.96 14.65 10.48
CA TRP A 52 18.11 15.16 9.12
C TRP A 52 18.08 16.69 9.12
N THR A 53 19.08 17.26 8.45
CA THR A 53 19.25 18.68 8.17
C THR A 53 19.47 18.84 6.67
N SER A 54 19.28 20.04 6.12
CA SER A 54 19.55 20.29 4.70
C SER A 54 21.01 20.04 4.27
N SER A 55 21.91 19.77 5.21
CA SER A 55 23.34 19.56 4.99
C SER A 55 23.76 18.09 5.07
N ASN A 56 22.87 17.17 5.44
CA ASN A 56 23.19 15.74 5.58
C ASN A 56 22.20 14.81 4.85
N VAL A 57 21.40 15.35 3.93
CA VAL A 57 20.51 14.63 3.01
C VAL A 57 20.82 15.05 1.57
#